data_AF-A0A2S8NSQ0-F1
#
_entry.id   AF-A0A2S8NSQ0-F1
#
_cell.length_a   1.000
_cell.length_b   1.000
_cell.length_c   1.000
_cell.angle_alpha   90.00
_cell.angle_beta   90.00
_cell.angle_gamma   90.00
#
_symmetry.space_group_name_H-M   'P 1'
#
loop_
_entity.id
_entity.type
_entity.pdbx_description
1 polymer ?
#
loop_
_entity_poly.entity_id
_entity_poly.type
_entity_poly.pdbx_seq_one_letter_code
_entity_poly.pdbx_strand_id
1 'polypeptide(L)'
;MKKLLSIIIGAIGLTATSTTTLISCKKENDNENDKNTPTKKSQQPPKDSNWKLIENNYMWRNTGWYIVIHKDSNLWKIEKINSSEKYGTRFFSDIVYKWELNNEPQIPTINQNTGEIIDWKEQKGTE
;
A
#
# COMPACT_ATOMS: atom_id res chain seq x y z
N MET A 1 0.14 7.50 57.59
CA MET A 1 1.30 6.70 57.14
C MET A 1 0.82 5.32 56.71
N LYS A 2 1.07 4.99 55.42
CA LYS A 2 1.22 3.68 54.76
C LYS A 2 0.16 2.56 54.86
N LYS A 3 0.05 1.87 53.71
CA LYS A 3 -0.55 0.55 53.39
C LYS A 3 -1.96 0.69 52.78
N LEU A 4 -2.27 0.16 51.58
CA LEU A 4 -1.84 -1.09 50.94
C LEU A 4 -1.59 -0.90 49.42
N LEU A 5 -0.52 -1.53 48.92
CA LEU A 5 -0.32 -1.75 47.48
C LEU A 5 -1.22 -2.90 47.03
N SER A 6 -2.18 -2.62 46.15
CA SER A 6 -2.86 -3.66 45.39
C SER A 6 -1.98 -4.07 44.21
N ILE A 7 -1.42 -5.26 44.31
CA ILE A 7 -0.68 -5.97 43.27
C ILE A 7 -1.67 -6.32 42.16
N ILE A 8 -1.61 -5.61 41.04
CA ILE A 8 -2.26 -6.01 39.79
C ILE A 8 -1.32 -7.02 39.11
N ILE A 9 -1.53 -8.30 39.39
CA ILE A 9 -1.07 -9.39 38.52
C ILE A 9 -2.21 -9.61 37.52
N GLY A 10 -1.98 -9.25 36.26
CA GLY A 10 -2.98 -9.39 35.21
C GLY A 10 -2.36 -9.40 33.83
N ALA A 11 -2.19 -10.62 33.31
CA ALA A 11 -1.88 -10.96 31.92
C ALA A 11 -0.53 -10.49 31.35
N ILE A 12 0.40 -11.45 31.27
CA ILE A 12 1.44 -11.45 30.23
C ILE A 12 0.70 -11.45 28.90
N GLY A 13 0.66 -10.29 28.24
CA GLY A 13 0.22 -10.18 26.86
C GLY A 13 1.10 -11.10 26.01
N LEU A 14 0.49 -12.16 25.50
CA LEU A 14 1.08 -13.10 24.56
C LEU A 14 1.52 -12.29 23.33
N THR A 15 2.81 -11.96 23.21
CA THR A 15 3.35 -11.37 21.99
C THR A 15 3.44 -12.48 20.95
N ALA A 16 2.39 -12.61 20.14
CA ALA A 16 2.46 -13.40 18.92
C ALA A 16 3.53 -12.76 18.01
N THR A 17 4.71 -13.36 17.99
CA THR A 17 5.74 -13.04 17.00
C THR A 17 5.30 -13.66 15.69
N SER A 18 4.60 -12.88 14.88
CA SER A 18 4.34 -13.24 13.48
C SER A 18 5.67 -13.32 12.76
N THR A 19 6.22 -14.52 12.65
CA THR A 19 7.31 -14.84 11.72
C THR A 19 6.72 -14.77 10.33
N THR A 20 6.82 -13.62 9.68
CA THR A 20 6.47 -13.48 8.26
C THR A 20 7.58 -14.14 7.46
N THR A 21 7.37 -15.41 7.08
CA THR A 21 8.17 -16.04 6.04
C THR A 21 8.00 -15.24 4.76
N LEU A 22 9.04 -14.50 4.36
CA LEU A 22 9.11 -13.81 3.07
C LEU A 22 9.22 -14.87 1.96
N ILE A 23 8.10 -15.45 1.57
CA ILE A 23 8.03 -16.22 0.33
C ILE A 23 8.08 -15.19 -0.78
N SER A 24 9.28 -15.01 -1.35
CA SER A 24 9.45 -14.34 -2.64
C SER A 24 8.50 -15.01 -3.62
N CYS A 25 7.50 -14.27 -4.11
CA CYS A 25 6.53 -14.80 -5.07
C CYS A 25 7.28 -15.32 -6.29
N LYS A 26 7.18 -16.63 -6.53
CA LYS A 26 7.63 -17.24 -7.79
C LYS A 26 6.91 -16.55 -8.93
N LYS A 27 7.71 -16.10 -9.89
CA LYS A 27 7.32 -15.41 -11.11
C LYS A 27 6.68 -16.40 -12.08
N GLU A 28 5.37 -16.27 -12.33
CA GLU A 28 4.72 -16.80 -13.53
C GLU A 28 3.58 -15.86 -13.96
N ASN A 29 3.72 -15.28 -15.15
CA ASN A 29 2.73 -15.30 -16.24
C ASN A 29 3.18 -14.33 -17.33
N ASP A 30 3.73 -14.92 -18.40
CA ASP A 30 3.84 -14.30 -19.71
C ASP A 30 2.43 -14.24 -20.31
N ASN A 31 1.92 -13.05 -20.58
CA ASN A 31 0.84 -12.83 -21.53
C ASN A 31 1.13 -11.54 -22.28
N GLU A 32 1.59 -11.73 -23.51
CA GLU A 32 1.81 -10.73 -24.54
C GLU A 32 0.45 -10.23 -25.03
N ASN A 33 0.14 -8.95 -24.81
CA ASN A 33 -0.68 -8.21 -25.77
C ASN A 33 -0.50 -6.69 -25.67
N ASP A 34 -0.46 -6.12 -26.87
CA ASP A 34 0.21 -4.89 -27.26
C ASP A 34 -0.61 -3.62 -26.95
N LYS A 35 -0.03 -2.69 -26.17
CA LYS A 35 -0.37 -1.25 -26.23
C LYS A 35 0.70 -0.39 -25.53
N ASN A 36 1.68 0.02 -26.35
CA ASN A 36 2.49 1.24 -26.27
C ASN A 36 2.36 2.11 -25.00
N THR A 37 3.00 1.68 -23.90
CA THR A 37 3.47 2.58 -22.82
C THR A 37 4.68 1.92 -22.17
N PRO A 38 5.73 2.66 -21.75
CA PRO A 38 6.94 2.05 -21.17
C PRO A 38 6.52 1.21 -19.97
N THR A 39 6.75 -0.10 -20.05
CA THR A 39 6.25 -1.10 -19.10
C THR A 39 6.98 -0.95 -17.76
N LYS A 40 6.56 0.03 -16.95
CA LYS A 40 6.85 0.03 -15.52
C LYS A 40 6.18 -1.22 -14.97
N LYS A 41 6.95 -2.17 -14.43
CA LYS A 41 6.39 -3.40 -13.85
C LYS A 41 5.60 -3.02 -12.59
N SER A 42 4.30 -2.81 -12.75
CA SER A 42 3.37 -2.71 -11.61
C SER A 42 3.26 -4.08 -10.95
N GLN A 43 3.30 -4.10 -9.61
CA GLN A 43 3.09 -5.32 -8.84
C GLN A 43 1.60 -5.44 -8.49
N GLN A 44 1.06 -6.66 -8.53
CA GLN A 44 -0.26 -6.88 -7.97
C GLN A 44 -0.19 -6.78 -6.43
N PRO A 45 -1.16 -6.09 -5.79
CA PRO A 45 -1.31 -6.14 -4.34
C PRO A 45 -1.53 -7.58 -3.85
N PRO A 46 -1.27 -7.88 -2.57
CA PRO A 46 -1.60 -9.17 -1.98
C PRO A 46 -3.08 -9.50 -2.13
N LYS A 47 -3.41 -10.80 -2.18
CA LYS A 47 -4.76 -11.29 -2.52
C LYS A 47 -5.87 -10.74 -1.60
N ASP A 48 -5.55 -10.49 -0.33
CA ASP A 48 -6.49 -10.01 0.69
C ASP A 48 -6.29 -8.51 1.02
N SER A 49 -5.59 -7.78 0.14
CA SER A 49 -5.35 -6.35 0.29
C SER A 49 -6.56 -5.51 -0.10
N ASN A 50 -6.76 -4.38 0.57
CA ASN A 50 -7.72 -3.36 0.12
C ASN A 50 -7.13 -2.41 -0.94
N TRP A 51 -5.86 -2.57 -1.28
CA TRP A 51 -5.25 -1.88 -2.42
C TRP A 51 -5.67 -2.56 -3.73
N LYS A 52 -6.08 -1.78 -4.72
CA LYS A 52 -6.29 -2.24 -6.11
C LYS A 52 -5.47 -1.41 -7.07
N LEU A 53 -4.71 -2.08 -7.94
CA LEU A 53 -4.09 -1.42 -9.09
C LEU A 53 -5.20 -0.94 -10.02
N ILE A 54 -5.16 0.34 -10.42
CA ILE A 54 -6.13 0.89 -11.36
C ILE A 54 -5.45 1.14 -12.71
N GLU A 55 -6.14 0.80 -13.79
CA GLU A 55 -5.68 1.08 -15.16
C GLU A 55 -6.03 2.51 -15.58
N ASN A 56 -7.19 2.99 -15.13
CA ASN A 56 -7.60 4.37 -15.35
C ASN A 56 -6.96 5.27 -14.30
N ASN A 57 -5.81 5.84 -14.64
CA ASN A 57 -5.05 6.73 -13.79
C ASN A 57 -5.68 8.12 -13.57
N TYR A 58 -7.02 8.22 -13.63
CA TYR A 58 -7.77 9.44 -13.36
C TYR A 58 -8.37 9.39 -11.96
N MET A 59 -8.02 10.38 -11.13
CA MET A 59 -8.58 10.50 -9.78
C MET A 59 -9.92 11.25 -9.78
N TRP A 60 -10.97 10.50 -9.50
CA TRP A 60 -12.32 11.04 -9.28
C TRP A 60 -12.45 11.65 -7.89
N ARG A 61 -13.20 12.75 -7.78
CA ARG A 61 -13.43 13.46 -6.52
C ARG A 61 -14.16 12.58 -5.49
N ASN A 62 -13.74 12.63 -4.23
CA ASN A 62 -14.40 11.95 -3.09
C ASN A 62 -14.55 10.43 -3.28
N THR A 63 -13.58 9.77 -3.91
CA THR A 63 -13.60 8.32 -4.14
C THR A 63 -12.66 7.53 -3.23
N GLY A 64 -12.07 8.20 -2.24
CA GLY A 64 -11.19 7.61 -1.23
C GLY A 64 -9.72 7.99 -1.42
N TRP A 65 -8.84 7.08 -1.01
CA TRP A 65 -7.40 7.28 -0.97
C TRP A 65 -6.70 6.60 -2.14
N TYR A 66 -5.62 7.24 -2.60
CA TYR A 66 -4.79 6.76 -3.68
C TYR A 66 -3.33 6.76 -3.25
N ILE A 67 -2.55 5.86 -3.81
CA ILE A 67 -1.09 5.97 -3.83
C ILE A 67 -0.61 6.06 -5.28
N VAL A 68 0.33 6.95 -5.50
CA VAL A 68 0.95 7.18 -6.80
C VAL A 68 2.44 6.92 -6.66
N ILE A 69 2.94 5.98 -7.45
CA ILE A 69 4.37 5.68 -7.53
C ILE A 69 4.89 6.23 -8.85
N HIS A 70 5.75 7.22 -8.74
CA HIS A 70 6.31 7.93 -9.88
C HIS A 70 7.83 8.05 -9.74
N LYS A 71 8.47 8.31 -10.88
CA LYS A 71 9.92 8.50 -10.92
C LYS A 71 10.19 9.99 -10.98
N ASP A 72 10.86 10.50 -9.96
CA ASP A 72 11.36 11.87 -9.95
C ASP A 72 12.88 11.83 -10.11
N SER A 73 13.33 12.34 -11.26
CA SER A 73 14.74 12.33 -11.64
C SER A 73 15.29 10.89 -11.66
N ASN A 74 16.14 10.53 -10.69
CA ASN A 74 16.75 9.21 -10.59
C ASN A 74 16.15 8.33 -9.49
N LEU A 75 15.22 8.85 -8.68
CA LEU A 75 14.65 8.13 -7.56
C LEU A 75 13.15 7.95 -7.76
N TRP A 76 12.65 6.82 -7.31
CA TRP A 76 11.23 6.54 -7.21
C TRP A 76 10.67 7.10 -5.91
N LYS A 77 9.50 7.71 -6.03
CA LYS A 77 8.76 8.29 -4.93
C LYS A 77 7.37 7.67 -4.87
N ILE A 78 6.83 7.63 -3.66
CA ILE A 78 5.46 7.25 -3.40
C ILE A 78 4.75 8.42 -2.73
N GLU A 79 3.57 8.77 -3.24
CA GLU A 79 2.72 9.81 -2.70
C GLU A 79 1.37 9.23 -2.32
N LYS A 80 0.89 9.55 -1.11
CA LYS A 80 -0.48 9.26 -0.68
C LYS A 80 -1.35 10.48 -0.94
N ILE A 81 -2.50 10.27 -1.56
CA ILE A 81 -3.39 11.34 -1.99
C ILE A 81 -4.81 11.05 -1.51
N ASN A 82 -5.44 12.06 -0.89
CA ASN A 82 -6.87 12.05 -0.62
C ASN A 82 -7.62 12.70 -1.79
N SER A 83 -8.54 11.96 -2.39
CA SER A 83 -9.33 12.47 -3.53
C SER A 83 -10.38 13.52 -3.16
N SER A 84 -10.63 13.76 -1.87
CA SER A 84 -11.42 14.92 -1.43
C SER A 84 -10.64 16.24 -1.54
N GLU A 85 -9.31 16.17 -1.39
CA GLU A 85 -8.41 17.33 -1.39
C GLU A 85 -7.81 17.57 -2.79
N LYS A 86 -7.43 16.49 -3.50
CA LYS A 86 -6.84 16.55 -4.83
C LYS A 86 -7.62 15.65 -5.79
N TYR A 87 -8.25 16.24 -6.79
CA TYR A 87 -9.10 15.54 -7.77
C TYR A 87 -8.92 16.13 -9.17
N GLY A 88 -9.34 15.38 -10.20
CA GLY A 88 -9.24 15.83 -11.60
C GLY A 88 -7.83 15.69 -12.19
N THR A 89 -6.88 15.11 -11.44
CA THR A 89 -5.53 14.83 -11.92
C THR A 89 -5.50 13.49 -12.65
N ARG A 90 -4.82 13.47 -13.81
CA ARG A 90 -4.52 12.26 -14.57
C ARG A 90 -3.03 11.96 -14.49
N PHE A 91 -2.68 10.74 -14.11
CA PHE A 91 -1.28 10.29 -14.06
C PHE A 91 -0.93 9.45 -15.29
N PHE A 92 -0.12 9.99 -16.20
CA PHE A 92 0.09 9.34 -17.49
C PHE A 92 1.15 8.22 -17.45
N SER A 93 2.12 8.33 -16.56
CA SER A 93 3.25 7.39 -16.51
C SER A 93 3.49 6.84 -15.12
N ASP A 94 2.53 6.97 -14.21
CA ASP A 94 2.70 6.56 -12.82
C ASP A 94 1.92 5.29 -12.54
N ILE A 95 2.39 4.52 -11.56
CA ILE A 95 1.67 3.35 -11.08
C ILE A 95 0.71 3.85 -10.00
N VAL A 96 -0.59 3.66 -10.20
CA VAL A 96 -1.61 4.17 -9.29
C VAL A 96 -2.36 3.02 -8.66
N TYR A 97 -2.48 3.04 -7.34
CA TYR A 97 -3.34 2.13 -6.61
C TYR A 97 -4.41 2.91 -5.86
N LYS A 98 -5.62 2.34 -5.81
CA LYS A 98 -6.76 2.87 -5.06
C LYS A 98 -6.99 2.03 -3.81
N TRP A 99 -7.25 2.71 -2.70
CA TRP A 99 -7.70 2.08 -1.47
C TRP A 99 -9.22 1.94 -1.48
N GLU A 100 -9.71 0.74 -1.20
CA GLU A 100 -11.14 0.42 -1.34
C GLU A 100 -11.97 0.68 -0.08
N LEU A 101 -11.32 0.90 1.08
CA LEU A 101 -12.02 1.22 2.32
C LEU A 101 -12.10 2.74 2.56
N ASN A 102 -12.98 3.15 3.48
CA ASN A 102 -13.22 4.55 3.79
C ASN A 102 -12.21 5.15 4.78
N ASN A 103 -11.44 4.32 5.48
CA ASN A 103 -10.41 4.78 6.41
C ASN A 103 -9.13 5.21 5.69
N GLU A 104 -8.31 6.01 6.36
CA GLU A 104 -6.99 6.39 5.83
C GLU A 104 -6.00 5.22 5.89
N PRO A 105 -5.41 4.83 4.75
CA PRO A 105 -4.47 3.72 4.72
C PRO A 105 -3.07 4.11 5.20
N GLN A 106 -2.32 3.10 5.62
CA GLN A 106 -0.87 3.18 5.72
C GLN A 106 -0.23 3.19 4.33
N ILE A 107 0.90 3.89 4.23
CA ILE A 107 1.62 4.05 2.96
C ILE A 107 2.56 2.84 2.79
N PRO A 108 2.48 2.09 1.68
CA PRO A 108 3.46 1.06 1.36
C PRO A 108 4.88 1.60 1.33
N THR A 109 5.86 0.75 1.63
CA THR A 109 7.28 1.08 1.47
C THR A 109 7.75 0.65 0.10
N ILE A 110 8.46 1.55 -0.60
CA ILE A 110 9.06 1.26 -1.91
C ILE A 110 10.58 1.25 -1.83
N ASN A 111 11.21 0.49 -2.71
CA ASN A 111 12.62 0.64 -3.03
C ASN A 111 12.80 1.87 -3.92
N GLN A 112 13.50 2.89 -3.43
CA GLN A 112 13.67 4.16 -4.15
C GLN A 112 14.49 4.03 -5.45
N ASN A 113 15.26 2.95 -5.65
CA ASN A 113 16.02 2.75 -6.88
C ASN A 113 15.18 2.07 -7.97
N THR A 114 14.27 1.17 -7.59
CA THR A 114 13.51 0.33 -8.53
C THR A 114 12.03 0.71 -8.66
N GLY A 115 11.46 1.38 -7.66
CA GLY A 115 10.03 1.68 -7.58
C GLY A 115 9.18 0.49 -7.12
N GLU A 116 9.80 -0.64 -6.82
CA GLU A 116 9.11 -1.84 -6.34
C GLU A 116 8.62 -1.63 -4.90
N ILE A 117 7.38 -2.02 -4.63
CA ILE A 117 6.83 -2.11 -3.29
C ILE A 117 7.48 -3.32 -2.60
N ILE A 118 8.14 -3.05 -1.48
CA ILE A 118 8.83 -4.05 -0.66
C ILE A 118 8.02 -4.40 0.61
N ASP A 119 7.06 -3.56 0.99
CA ASP A 119 6.14 -3.81 2.11
C ASP A 119 4.83 -3.07 1.87
N TRP A 120 3.71 -3.80 1.81
CA TRP A 120 2.39 -3.23 1.57
C TRP A 120 1.73 -2.58 2.80
N LYS A 121 2.31 -2.73 4.00
CA LYS A 121 1.80 -2.14 5.26
C LYS A 121 0.28 -2.34 5.44
N GLU A 122 -0.19 -3.56 5.20
CA GLU A 122 -1.61 -3.85 5.17
C GLU A 122 -2.29 -3.61 6.52
N GLN A 123 -3.39 -2.87 6.49
CA GLN A 123 -4.32 -2.77 7.61
C GLN A 123 -5.43 -3.78 7.39
N LYS A 124 -5.53 -4.78 8.27
CA LYS A 124 -6.75 -5.56 8.38
C LYS A 124 -7.82 -4.62 8.90
N GLY A 125 -8.87 -4.40 8.10
CA GLY A 125 -10.00 -3.58 8.51
C GLY A 125 -10.50 -4.09 9.85
N THR A 126 -10.53 -3.22 10.86
CA THR A 126 -11.28 -3.51 12.07
C THR A 126 -12.75 -3.39 11.65
N GLU A 127 -13.45 -4.53 11.54
CA GLU A 127 -14.91 -4.57 11.44
C GLU A 127 -15.57 -3.92 12.65
#